data_AF-A0A7W1JI26-F1
#
_entry.id   AF-A0A7W1JI26-F1
#
_cell.length_a   1.000
_cell.length_b   1.000
_cell.length_c   1.000
_cell.angle_alpha   90.00
_cell.angle_beta   90.00
_cell.angle_gamma   90.00
#
_symmetry.space_group_name_H-M   'P 1'
#
loop_
_entity.id
_entity.type
_entity.pdbx_description
1 polymer ?
#
loop_
_entity_poly.entity_id
_entity_poly.type
_entity_poly.pdbx_seq_one_letter_code
_entity_poly.pdbx_strand_id
1 'polypeptide(L)' 'MRRFLRALDGLDIVAADIVELNPPYDPAGIMAILAAFLSFDLLHLMGNARKRRS' A
#
# COMPACT_ATOMS: atom_id res chain seq x y z
N MET A 1 -6.32 7.56 -5.79
CA MET A 1 -5.61 6.86 -4.71
C MET A 1 -4.09 7.00 -4.77
N ARG A 2 -3.40 6.52 -5.83
CA ARG A 2 -1.92 6.53 -5.91
C ARG A 2 -1.24 7.89 -5.67
N ARG A 3 -1.85 9.01 -6.10
CA ARG A 3 -1.34 10.37 -5.85
C ARG A 3 -1.26 10.72 -4.36
N PHE A 4 -2.22 10.22 -3.55
CA PHE A 4 -2.22 10.44 -2.11
C PHE A 4 -1.12 9.65 -1.43
N LEU A 5 -0.94 8.36 -1.78
CA LEU A 5 0.15 7.54 -1.24
C LEU A 5 1.52 8.16 -1.58
N ARG A 6 1.72 8.62 -2.82
CA ARG A 6 2.99 9.28 -3.20
C ARG A 6 3.26 10.57 -2.44
N ALA A 7 2.22 11.30 -2.01
CA ALA A 7 2.38 12.50 -1.20
C ALA A 7 2.87 12.20 0.23
N LEU A 8 2.87 10.93 0.66
CA LEU A 8 3.42 10.50 1.95
C LEU A 8 4.92 10.20 1.89
N ASP A 9 5.56 10.30 0.72
CA ASP A 9 7.02 10.16 0.66
C ASP A 9 7.72 11.27 1.47
N GLY A 10 8.85 10.92 2.07
CA GLY A 10 9.53 11.73 3.07
C GLY A 10 9.10 11.44 4.52
N LEU A 11 7.91 10.87 4.75
CA LEU A 11 7.52 10.42 6.09
C LEU A 11 8.27 9.15 6.51
N ASP A 12 8.34 8.95 7.82
CA ASP A 12 8.98 7.78 8.42
C ASP A 12 7.99 6.62 8.62
N ILE A 13 7.47 6.08 7.52
CA ILE A 13 6.46 5.01 7.56
C ILE A 13 7.09 3.70 8.04
N VAL A 14 6.65 3.20 9.21
CA VAL A 14 7.14 1.95 9.81
C VAL A 14 6.39 0.72 9.28
N ALA A 15 5.08 0.84 9.13
CA ALA A 15 4.18 -0.24 8.74
C ALA A 15 2.91 0.33 8.08
N ALA A 16 2.20 -0.52 7.34
CA ALA A 16 0.89 -0.25 6.78
C ALA A 16 0.10 -1.56 6.62
N ASP A 17 -1.22 -1.47 6.65
CA ASP A 17 -2.14 -2.58 6.39
C ASP A 17 -3.14 -2.23 5.28
N ILE A 18 -3.75 -3.27 4.71
CA ILE A 18 -4.90 -3.14 3.81
C ILE A 18 -5.97 -4.08 4.36
N VAL A 19 -7.07 -3.51 4.81
CA VAL A 19 -8.16 -4.21 5.48
C VAL A 19 -9.43 -4.16 4.64
N GLU A 20 -10.49 -4.85 5.07
CA GLU A 20 -11.82 -4.87 4.44
C GLU A 20 -11.91 -5.54 3.06
N LEU A 21 -10.96 -6.40 2.70
CA LEU A 21 -11.16 -7.28 1.53
C LEU A 21 -12.24 -8.32 1.84
N ASN A 22 -13.17 -8.50 0.90
CA ASN A 22 -14.27 -9.45 1.06
C ASN A 22 -14.38 -10.38 -0.17
N PRO A 23 -13.61 -11.48 -0.22
CA PRO A 23 -13.56 -12.38 -1.38
C PRO A 23 -14.91 -12.94 -1.83
N PRO A 24 -15.85 -13.33 -0.92
CA PRO A 24 -17.20 -13.73 -1.33
C PRO A 24 -17.98 -12.68 -2.13
N TYR A 25 -17.68 -11.39 -1.95
CA TYR A 25 -18.32 -10.27 -2.65
C TYR A 25 -17.45 -9.69 -3.77
N ASP A 26 -16.33 -10.33 -4.10
CA ASP A 26 -15.42 -9.94 -5.17
C ASP A 26 -15.19 -11.10 -6.17
N PRO A 27 -16.23 -11.55 -6.90
CA PRO A 27 -16.15 -12.72 -7.77
C PRO A 27 -15.17 -12.54 -8.95
N ALA A 28 -14.85 -11.30 -9.32
CA ALA A 28 -13.88 -10.97 -10.36
C ALA A 28 -12.45 -10.73 -9.81
N GLY A 29 -12.25 -10.79 -8.49
CA GLY A 29 -10.94 -10.58 -7.85
C GLY A 29 -10.40 -9.15 -7.96
N ILE A 30 -11.26 -8.17 -8.25
CA ILE A 30 -10.87 -6.78 -8.47
C ILE A 30 -10.34 -6.15 -7.17
N MET A 31 -10.95 -6.45 -6.02
CA MET A 31 -10.45 -5.97 -4.72
C MET A 31 -9.06 -6.53 -4.43
N ALA A 32 -8.83 -7.82 -4.70
CA ALA A 32 -7.53 -8.44 -4.51
C ALA A 32 -6.45 -7.80 -5.39
N ILE A 33 -6.76 -7.57 -6.67
CA ILE A 33 -5.85 -6.89 -7.61
C ILE A 33 -5.57 -5.45 -7.14
N LEU A 34 -6.59 -4.70 -6.75
CA LEU A 34 -6.44 -3.34 -6.24
C LEU A 34 -5.56 -3.29 -4.99
N ALA A 35 -5.78 -4.20 -4.03
CA ALA A 35 -4.97 -4.31 -2.83
C ALA A 35 -3.50 -4.62 -3.17
N ALA A 36 -3.24 -5.52 -4.13
CA ALA A 36 -1.88 -5.81 -4.58
C ALA A 36 -1.17 -4.56 -5.16
N PHE A 37 -1.87 -3.76 -5.97
CA PHE A 37 -1.32 -2.51 -6.51
C PHE A 37 -1.04 -1.46 -5.43
N LEU A 38 -1.93 -1.33 -4.43
CA LEU A 38 -1.73 -0.41 -3.30
C LEU A 38 -0.58 -0.87 -2.41
N SER A 39 -0.49 -2.18 -2.12
CA SER A 39 0.62 -2.77 -1.37
C SER A 39 1.97 -2.48 -2.02
N PHE A 40 2.05 -2.49 -3.34
CA PHE A 40 3.29 -2.14 -4.04
C PHE A 40 3.71 -0.67 -3.78
N ASP A 41 2.76 0.26 -3.81
CA ASP A 41 3.05 1.66 -3.50
C ASP A 41 3.46 1.84 -2.03
N LEU A 42 2.79 1.15 -1.09
CA LEU A 42 3.14 1.16 0.34
C LEU A 42 4.52 0.57 0.60
N LEU A 43 4.87 -0.57 -0.03
CA LEU A 43 6.19 -1.18 0.05
C LEU A 43 7.29 -0.22 -0.42
N HIS A 44 7.04 0.53 -1.49
CA HIS A 44 7.98 1.54 -1.97
C HIS A 44 8.23 2.63 -0.92
N LEU A 45 7.16 3.17 -0.33
CA LEU A 45 7.26 4.21 0.71
C LEU A 45 7.99 3.71 1.97
N MET A 46 7.63 2.52 2.46
CA MET A 46 8.29 1.90 3.62
C MET A 46 9.76 1.57 3.32
N GLY A 47 10.08 1.15 2.09
CA GLY A 47 11.44 0.93 1.64
C GLY A 47 12.27 2.22 1.67
N ASN A 48 11.70 3.33 1.21
CA ASN A 48 12.36 4.65 1.28
C ASN A 48 12.56 5.11 2.72
N ALA A 49 11.54 4.95 3.59
CA ALA A 49 11.66 5.25 5.02
C ALA A 49 12.76 4.42 5.68
N ARG A 50 12.80 3.10 5.41
CA ARG A 50 13.84 2.21 5.92
C ARG A 50 15.24 2.63 5.48
N LYS A 51 15.43 3.02 4.22
CA LYS A 51 16.72 3.51 3.71
C LYS A 51 17.18 4.81 4.38
N ARG A 52 16.26 5.67 4.82
CA ARG A 52 16.60 6.90 5.54
C ARG A 52 17.00 6.64 6.99
N ARG A 53 16.55 5.53 7.58
CA ARG A 53 16.91 5.09 8.95
C ARG A 53 18.26 4.37 9.02
N SER A 54 18.72 3.78 7.91
CA SER A 54 20.01 3.08 7.80
C SER A 54 21.15 4.04 7.52
#